data_AF-A0A975STQ1-F1
#
_entry.id   AF-A0A975STQ1-F1
#
_cell.length_a   1.000
_cell.length_b   1.000
_cell.length_c   1.000
_cell.angle_alpha   90.00
_cell.angle_beta   90.00
_cell.angle_gamma   90.00
#
_symmetry.space_group_name_H-M   'P 1'
#
loop_
_entity.id
_entity.type
_entity.pdbx_description
1 polymer ?
#
loop_
_entity_poly.entity_id
_entity_poly.type
_entity_poly.pdbx_seq_one_letter_code
_entity_poly.pdbx_strand_id
1 'polypeptide(L)'
;MVDMPGLVEHLHFEAVPSIQSPMGRGDSGGGSVPGSRVLFPAALDAADELAALLGSWIDEVVRLHPAGLRGPSAWGWRFSAPERQVDPASGKVFLPAEHRLGASVDAVRSASKWLLPHLAWVAAQSWAGDMRAELDAAVSTAKARWPVEEPAHRVPMPCPCCGLRSLVYWPPREAGDAALVSCDSEDCGRLWVEDAWTRTVELVLARPDLVEEVAERASA
;
A
#
# COMPACT_ATOMS: atom_id res chain seq x y z
N MET A 1 7.76 -6.43 13.69
CA MET A 1 6.32 -6.22 13.96
C MET A 1 5.89 -5.07 13.08
N VAL A 2 5.05 -5.34 12.09
CA VAL A 2 4.61 -4.31 11.14
C VAL A 2 3.60 -3.38 11.83
N ASP A 3 3.74 -2.07 11.63
CA ASP A 3 2.77 -1.08 12.10
C ASP A 3 1.49 -1.16 11.25
N MET A 4 0.58 -2.05 11.65
CA MET A 4 -0.69 -2.25 10.97
C MET A 4 -1.60 -1.01 11.04
N PRO A 5 -1.74 -0.30 12.20
CA PRO A 5 -2.45 0.97 12.24
C PRO A 5 -1.94 2.00 11.22
N GLY A 6 -0.62 2.17 11.08
CA GLY A 6 -0.02 3.06 10.08
C GLY A 6 -0.31 2.65 8.64
N LEU A 7 -0.33 1.34 8.34
CA LEU A 7 -0.67 0.84 7.01
C LEU A 7 -2.16 1.07 6.67
N VAL A 8 -3.07 0.85 7.62
CA VAL A 8 -4.51 1.12 7.43
C VAL A 8 -4.76 2.62 7.24
N GLU A 9 -4.04 3.48 7.97
CA GLU A 9 -4.08 4.93 7.79
C GLU A 9 -3.64 5.34 6.37
N HIS A 10 -2.54 4.75 5.88
CA HIS A 10 -2.07 4.97 4.51
C HIS A 10 -3.08 4.50 3.45
N LEU A 11 -3.62 3.29 3.58
CA LEU A 11 -4.63 2.77 2.64
C LEU A 11 -5.88 3.65 2.61
N HIS A 12 -6.29 4.18 3.76
CA HIS A 12 -7.38 5.16 3.84
C HIS A 12 -7.02 6.46 3.13
N PHE A 13 -5.79 6.97 3.28
CA PHE A 13 -5.29 8.15 2.57
C PHE A 13 -5.26 7.96 1.04
N GLU A 14 -4.73 6.84 0.55
CA GLU A 14 -4.69 6.48 -0.88
C GLU A 14 -6.09 6.43 -1.51
N ALA A 15 -7.11 6.11 -0.72
CA ALA A 15 -8.49 6.09 -1.17
C ALA A 15 -9.14 7.48 -1.27
N VAL A 16 -8.60 8.52 -0.62
CA VAL A 16 -9.21 9.87 -0.54
C VAL A 16 -9.49 10.51 -1.91
N PRO A 17 -8.57 10.50 -2.90
CA PRO A 17 -8.83 11.07 -4.22
C PRO A 17 -10.02 10.40 -4.93
N SER A 18 -10.18 9.09 -4.76
CA SER A 18 -11.29 8.31 -5.33
C SER A 18 -12.62 8.53 -4.59
N ILE A 19 -12.58 8.85 -3.29
CA ILE A 19 -13.77 9.17 -2.48
C ILE A 19 -14.27 10.60 -2.75
N GLN A 20 -13.35 11.55 -2.97
CA GLN A 20 -13.67 12.96 -3.18
C GLN A 20 -14.10 13.31 -4.61
N SER A 21 -13.84 12.44 -5.59
CA SER A 21 -14.28 12.64 -6.98
C SER A 21 -15.08 11.45 -7.52
N PRO A 22 -16.39 11.34 -7.21
CA PRO A 22 -17.25 10.31 -7.79
C PRO A 22 -17.61 10.58 -9.27
N MET A 23 -17.38 11.80 -9.76
CA MET A 23 -17.74 12.21 -11.13
C MET A 23 -16.65 13.13 -11.72
N GLY A 24 -15.69 12.54 -12.45
CA GLY A 24 -14.88 13.29 -13.41
C GLY A 24 -15.75 13.71 -14.59
N ARG A 25 -15.79 15.01 -14.88
CA ARG A 25 -16.41 15.58 -16.08
C ARG A 25 -15.96 14.82 -17.32
N GLY A 26 -16.92 14.35 -18.12
CA GLY A 26 -16.63 13.77 -19.42
C GLY A 26 -16.05 14.82 -20.35
N ASP A 27 -14.83 14.60 -20.80
CA ASP A 27 -14.32 15.16 -22.05
C ASP A 27 -13.84 14.00 -22.94
N SER A 28 -14.72 13.67 -23.89
CA SER A 28 -14.49 13.18 -25.25
C SER A 28 -13.12 12.57 -25.59
N GLY A 29 -13.03 11.24 -25.59
CA GLY A 29 -11.95 10.50 -26.26
C GLY A 29 -12.11 8.99 -26.07
N GLY A 30 -12.44 8.28 -27.15
CA GLY A 30 -12.80 6.85 -27.13
C GLY A 30 -11.79 5.94 -26.45
N GLY A 31 -12.13 5.47 -25.25
CA GLY A 31 -11.55 4.34 -24.56
C GLY A 31 -12.66 3.56 -23.88
N SER A 32 -12.61 2.23 -23.93
CA SER A 32 -13.64 1.36 -23.34
C SER A 32 -14.03 1.82 -21.94
N VAL A 33 -15.32 2.05 -21.75
CA VAL A 33 -15.93 2.34 -20.45
C VAL A 33 -15.54 1.19 -19.49
N PRO A 34 -14.82 1.45 -18.39
CA PRO A 34 -14.63 0.44 -17.36
C PRO A 34 -15.99 0.06 -16.79
N GLY A 35 -16.33 -1.22 -16.84
CA GLY A 35 -17.62 -1.73 -16.37
C GLY A 35 -17.88 -1.37 -14.91
N SER A 36 -19.17 -1.17 -14.58
CA SER A 36 -19.67 -0.62 -13.31
C SER A 36 -19.55 -1.58 -12.09
N ARG A 37 -18.35 -2.10 -11.78
CA ARG A 37 -18.17 -3.09 -10.71
C ARG A 37 -17.15 -2.77 -9.62
N VAL A 38 -16.65 -1.54 -9.51
CA VAL A 38 -15.79 -1.17 -8.38
C VAL A 38 -16.10 0.27 -7.97
N LEU A 39 -17.11 0.46 -7.10
CA LEU A 39 -17.45 1.76 -6.51
C LEU A 39 -16.72 2.02 -5.18
N PHE A 40 -15.87 1.09 -4.74
CA PHE A 40 -15.00 1.29 -3.58
C PHE A 40 -13.54 1.20 -4.01
N PRO A 41 -12.67 2.12 -3.55
CA PRO A 41 -11.24 2.03 -3.84
C PRO A 41 -10.72 0.72 -3.28
N ALA A 42 -10.04 -0.09 -4.10
CA ALA A 42 -9.49 -1.38 -3.68
C ALA A 42 -8.54 -1.30 -2.45
N ALA A 43 -8.04 -0.09 -2.14
CA ALA A 43 -7.30 0.20 -0.92
C ALA A 43 -8.16 0.08 0.35
N LEU A 44 -9.45 0.47 0.30
CA LEU A 44 -10.37 0.31 1.43
C LEU A 44 -10.76 -1.16 1.66
N ASP A 45 -10.88 -1.95 0.60
CA ASP A 45 -11.10 -3.40 0.73
C ASP A 45 -9.90 -4.07 1.40
N ALA A 46 -8.68 -3.66 1.05
CA ALA A 46 -7.46 -4.12 1.71
C ALA A 46 -7.39 -3.65 3.18
N ALA A 47 -7.86 -2.43 3.49
CA ALA A 47 -7.97 -1.96 4.87
C ALA A 47 -8.99 -2.77 5.68
N ASP A 48 -10.11 -3.14 5.08
CA ASP A 48 -11.13 -4.02 5.67
C ASP A 48 -10.61 -5.43 5.92
N GLU A 49 -9.84 -5.98 4.97
CA GLU A 49 -9.20 -7.29 5.12
C GLU A 49 -8.23 -7.30 6.31
N LEU A 50 -7.36 -6.28 6.41
CA LEU A 50 -6.43 -6.13 7.54
C LEU A 50 -7.16 -5.95 8.87
N ALA A 51 -8.23 -5.15 8.89
CA ALA A 51 -9.06 -4.96 10.08
C ALA A 51 -9.79 -6.27 10.47
N ALA A 52 -10.30 -7.03 9.50
CA ALA A 52 -10.95 -8.32 9.74
C ALA A 52 -9.97 -9.35 10.31
N LEU A 53 -8.74 -9.42 9.79
CA LEU A 53 -7.69 -10.29 10.31
C LEU A 53 -7.31 -9.90 11.74
N LEU A 54 -7.18 -8.61 12.07
CA LEU A 54 -6.97 -8.23 13.48
C LEU A 54 -8.18 -8.59 14.36
N GLY A 55 -9.40 -8.44 13.83
CA GLY A 55 -10.62 -8.84 14.51
C GLY A 55 -10.66 -10.33 14.86
N SER A 56 -10.20 -11.20 13.96
CA SER A 56 -10.18 -12.65 14.21
C SER A 56 -9.20 -13.02 15.32
N TRP A 57 -8.04 -12.35 15.43
CA TRP A 57 -7.12 -12.54 16.55
C TRP A 57 -7.78 -12.18 17.89
N ILE A 58 -8.53 -11.08 17.91
CA ILE A 58 -9.25 -10.62 19.10
C ILE A 58 -10.35 -11.59 19.48
N ASP A 59 -11.11 -12.08 18.51
CA ASP A 59 -12.17 -13.06 18.73
C ASP A 59 -11.60 -14.35 19.34
N GLU A 60 -10.45 -14.83 18.83
CA GLU A 60 -9.75 -15.99 19.39
C GLU A 60 -9.26 -15.75 20.82
N VAL A 61 -8.66 -14.58 21.11
CA VAL A 61 -8.25 -14.23 22.47
C VAL A 61 -9.45 -14.15 23.41
N VAL A 62 -10.54 -13.47 23.02
CA VAL A 62 -11.75 -13.37 23.84
C VAL A 62 -12.37 -14.75 24.10
N ARG A 63 -12.37 -15.62 23.10
CA ARG A 63 -12.96 -16.96 23.16
C ARG A 63 -12.16 -17.93 24.04
N LEU A 64 -10.83 -17.87 23.98
CA LEU A 64 -9.95 -18.91 24.55
C LEU A 64 -9.18 -18.46 25.80
N HIS A 65 -9.01 -17.16 26.02
CA HIS A 65 -8.17 -16.69 27.12
C HIS A 65 -8.84 -16.98 28.47
N PRO A 66 -8.13 -17.65 29.42
CA PRO A 66 -8.73 -18.18 30.65
C PRO A 66 -9.26 -17.09 31.61
N ALA A 67 -8.79 -15.85 31.45
CA ALA A 67 -9.25 -14.71 32.26
C ALA A 67 -10.65 -14.17 31.89
N GLY A 68 -11.31 -14.70 30.85
CA GLY A 68 -12.66 -14.26 30.45
C GLY A 68 -12.69 -12.79 30.01
N LEU A 69 -11.82 -12.45 29.06
CA LEU A 69 -11.62 -11.07 28.62
C LEU A 69 -12.81 -10.54 27.81
N ARG A 70 -13.01 -9.23 27.84
CA ARG A 70 -13.88 -8.53 26.89
C ARG A 70 -13.02 -7.81 25.86
N GLY A 71 -13.32 -8.04 24.58
CA GLY A 71 -12.63 -7.40 23.47
C GLY A 71 -12.91 -5.90 23.38
N PRO A 72 -12.13 -5.17 22.56
CA PRO A 72 -12.41 -3.79 22.21
C PRO A 72 -13.75 -3.65 21.48
N SER A 73 -14.28 -2.43 21.39
CA SER A 73 -15.50 -2.15 20.65
C SER A 73 -15.39 -2.62 19.20
N ALA A 74 -16.43 -3.28 18.70
CA ALA A 74 -16.54 -3.68 17.29
C ALA A 74 -16.96 -2.52 16.37
N TRP A 75 -17.19 -1.31 16.89
CA TRP A 75 -17.51 -0.14 16.07
C TRP A 75 -16.30 0.41 15.32
N GLY A 76 -16.50 0.85 14.07
CA GLY A 76 -15.46 1.52 13.27
C GLY A 76 -14.47 0.60 12.56
N TRP A 77 -14.72 -0.71 12.51
CA TRP A 77 -13.83 -1.71 11.89
C TRP A 77 -14.02 -1.88 10.38
N ARG A 78 -15.01 -1.20 9.79
CA ARG A 78 -15.30 -1.27 8.36
C ARG A 78 -15.13 0.09 7.67
N PHE A 79 -14.26 0.10 6.67
CA PHE A 79 -13.84 1.18 5.81
C PHE A 79 -14.61 1.19 4.48
N SER A 80 -14.88 0.03 3.85
CA SER A 80 -15.78 -0.04 2.68
C SER A 80 -17.24 0.14 3.13
N ALA A 81 -18.07 0.80 2.31
CA ALA A 81 -19.50 0.77 2.58
C ALA A 81 -20.04 -0.64 2.26
N PRO A 82 -20.98 -1.16 3.06
CA PRO A 82 -21.46 -2.52 2.91
C PRO A 82 -22.13 -2.65 1.54
N GLU A 83 -21.83 -3.75 0.84
CA GLU A 83 -22.59 -4.08 -0.36
C GLU A 83 -24.08 -4.05 -0.05
N ARG A 84 -24.85 -3.44 -0.95
CA ARG A 84 -26.31 -3.34 -0.82
C ARG A 84 -26.89 -4.76 -0.87
N GLN A 85 -27.12 -5.34 0.31
CA GLN A 85 -27.79 -6.63 0.39
C GLN A 85 -29.29 -6.43 0.18
N VAL A 86 -29.82 -7.14 -0.82
CA VAL A 86 -31.24 -7.19 -1.11
C VAL A 86 -31.72 -8.57 -0.73
N ASP A 87 -32.69 -8.65 0.17
CA ASP A 87 -33.35 -9.91 0.48
C ASP A 87 -34.01 -10.44 -0.81
N PRO A 88 -33.63 -11.63 -1.30
CA PRO A 88 -34.17 -12.20 -2.53
C PRO A 88 -35.69 -12.42 -2.48
N ALA A 89 -36.25 -12.63 -1.28
CA ALA A 89 -37.67 -12.94 -1.09
C ALA A 89 -38.54 -11.69 -0.94
N SER A 90 -38.05 -10.65 -0.25
CA SER A 90 -38.82 -9.44 0.03
C SER A 90 -38.44 -8.23 -0.82
N GLY A 91 -37.33 -8.28 -1.55
CA GLY A 91 -36.77 -7.16 -2.32
C GLY A 91 -36.33 -5.98 -1.45
N LYS A 92 -36.38 -6.12 -0.12
CA LYS A 92 -35.99 -5.07 0.82
C LYS A 92 -34.47 -5.01 0.89
N VAL A 93 -33.97 -3.78 0.86
CA VAL A 93 -32.57 -3.49 1.15
C VAL A 93 -32.39 -3.61 2.64
N PHE A 94 -31.52 -4.51 3.07
CA PHE A 94 -31.08 -4.57 4.44
C PHE A 94 -29.63 -4.10 4.51
N LEU A 95 -29.42 -3.16 5.42
CA LEU A 95 -28.12 -2.83 5.95
C LEU A 95 -27.85 -3.90 7.03
N PRO A 96 -26.82 -4.77 6.90
CA PRO A 96 -26.49 -5.75 7.94
C PRO A 96 -26.56 -5.11 9.33
N ALA A 97 -27.42 -5.63 10.20
CA ALA A 97 -27.80 -4.98 11.46
C ALA A 97 -26.66 -4.86 12.50
N GLU A 98 -25.48 -5.37 12.18
CA GLU A 98 -24.27 -5.37 13.00
C GLU A 98 -23.18 -4.44 12.46
N HIS A 99 -23.61 -3.41 11.73
CA HIS A 99 -22.78 -2.39 11.12
C HIS A 99 -21.74 -1.77 12.07
N ARG A 100 -20.55 -2.41 12.06
CA ARG A 100 -19.23 -1.90 12.42
C ARG A 100 -18.80 -0.70 11.55
N LEU A 101 -19.75 0.11 11.12
CA LEU A 101 -19.54 1.24 10.23
C LEU A 101 -18.98 2.42 11.03
N GLY A 102 -18.13 3.20 10.37
CA GLY A 102 -17.49 4.37 10.98
C GLY A 102 -16.02 4.55 10.62
N ALA A 103 -15.40 3.62 9.87
CA ALA A 103 -14.06 3.72 9.30
C ALA A 103 -13.06 4.45 10.21
N SER A 104 -12.62 3.80 11.29
CA SER A 104 -11.81 4.46 12.32
C SER A 104 -10.44 3.81 12.44
N VAL A 105 -9.42 4.52 11.95
CA VAL A 105 -8.01 4.19 12.23
C VAL A 105 -7.78 4.11 13.75
N ASP A 106 -8.48 4.93 14.55
CA ASP A 106 -8.40 4.89 16.00
C ASP A 106 -8.98 3.60 16.61
N ALA A 107 -10.01 3.01 16.00
CA ALA A 107 -10.52 1.70 16.42
C ALA A 107 -9.46 0.61 16.19
N VAL A 108 -8.82 0.59 15.03
CA VAL A 108 -7.73 -0.33 14.69
C VAL A 108 -6.52 -0.13 15.63
N ARG A 109 -6.17 1.12 15.92
CA ARG A 109 -5.10 1.49 16.85
C ARG A 109 -5.41 1.04 18.28
N SER A 110 -6.64 1.28 18.75
CA SER A 110 -7.09 0.88 20.08
C SER A 110 -7.11 -0.63 20.24
N ALA A 111 -7.53 -1.34 19.21
CA ALA A 111 -7.56 -2.79 19.18
C ALA A 111 -6.16 -3.41 19.16
N SER A 112 -5.24 -2.83 18.38
CA SER A 112 -3.83 -3.21 18.39
C SER A 112 -3.23 -3.02 19.79
N LYS A 113 -3.51 -1.89 20.45
CA LYS A 113 -3.09 -1.61 21.84
C LYS A 113 -3.68 -2.61 22.84
N TRP A 114 -4.92 -3.02 22.66
CA TRP A 114 -5.57 -4.03 23.50
C TRP A 114 -4.93 -5.41 23.33
N LEU A 115 -4.52 -5.77 22.11
CA LEU A 115 -3.93 -7.09 21.82
C LEU A 115 -2.50 -7.22 22.37
N LEU A 116 -1.71 -6.15 22.37
CA LEU A 116 -0.30 -6.12 22.82
C LEU A 116 -0.03 -6.88 24.13
N PRO A 117 -0.72 -6.61 25.26
CA PRO A 117 -0.47 -7.32 26.53
C PRO A 117 -0.76 -8.82 26.48
N HIS A 118 -1.51 -9.30 25.48
CA HIS A 118 -1.89 -10.70 25.33
C HIS A 118 -0.97 -11.47 24.36
N LEU A 119 -0.05 -10.81 23.67
CA LEU A 119 0.78 -11.42 22.63
C LEU A 119 1.64 -12.59 23.14
N ALA A 120 2.12 -12.54 24.38
CA ALA A 120 2.89 -13.64 24.96
C ALA A 120 2.04 -14.92 25.11
N TRP A 121 0.77 -14.76 25.49
CA TRP A 121 -0.18 -15.87 25.57
C TRP A 121 -0.59 -16.36 24.18
N VAL A 122 -0.84 -15.42 23.25
CA VAL A 122 -1.16 -15.73 21.85
C VAL A 122 -0.04 -16.55 21.21
N ALA A 123 1.22 -16.17 21.42
CA ALA A 123 2.37 -16.88 20.86
C ALA A 123 2.48 -18.35 21.31
N ALA A 124 1.84 -18.72 22.42
CA ALA A 124 1.78 -20.10 22.89
C ALA A 124 0.61 -20.92 22.28
N GLN A 125 -0.27 -20.29 21.51
CA GLN A 125 -1.42 -20.96 20.92
C GLN A 125 -1.06 -21.67 19.62
N SER A 126 -1.73 -22.80 19.35
CA SER A 126 -1.49 -23.60 18.14
C SER A 126 -1.87 -22.87 16.84
N TRP A 127 -2.86 -21.97 16.89
CA TRP A 127 -3.33 -21.20 15.74
C TRP A 127 -2.47 -19.98 15.40
N ALA A 128 -1.58 -19.57 16.30
CA ALA A 128 -0.86 -18.31 16.16
C ALA A 128 0.10 -18.28 14.96
N GLY A 129 0.64 -19.43 14.58
CA GLY A 129 1.50 -19.56 13.40
C GLY A 129 0.75 -19.24 12.11
N ASP A 130 -0.41 -19.86 11.92
CA ASP A 130 -1.23 -19.72 10.72
C ASP A 130 -1.79 -18.30 10.60
N MET A 131 -2.38 -17.78 11.67
CA MET A 131 -2.94 -16.43 11.67
C MET A 131 -1.87 -15.33 11.49
N ARG A 132 -0.63 -15.59 11.92
CA ARG A 132 0.51 -14.71 11.64
C ARG A 132 0.88 -14.75 10.16
N ALA A 133 0.95 -15.95 9.58
CA ALA A 133 1.27 -16.10 8.17
C ALA A 133 0.23 -15.42 7.27
N GLU A 134 -1.06 -15.53 7.60
CA GLU A 134 -2.15 -14.84 6.91
C GLU A 134 -2.01 -13.32 7.01
N LEU A 135 -1.78 -12.79 8.22
CA LEU A 135 -1.58 -11.36 8.43
C LEU A 135 -0.35 -10.83 7.68
N ASP A 136 0.79 -11.55 7.74
CA ASP A 136 2.02 -11.16 7.04
C ASP A 136 1.83 -11.16 5.52
N ALA A 137 1.08 -12.12 4.97
CA ALA A 137 0.76 -12.19 3.55
C ALA A 137 -0.14 -11.02 3.10
N ALA A 138 -1.19 -10.72 3.87
CA ALA A 138 -2.08 -9.59 3.61
C ALA A 138 -1.33 -8.25 3.67
N VAL A 139 -0.50 -8.06 4.70
CA VAL A 139 0.37 -6.88 4.86
C VAL A 139 1.34 -6.73 3.70
N SER A 140 2.00 -7.82 3.29
CA SER A 140 2.97 -7.80 2.19
C SER A 140 2.30 -7.44 0.86
N THR A 141 1.12 -8.00 0.61
CA THR A 141 0.30 -7.71 -0.58
C THR A 141 -0.14 -6.25 -0.59
N ALA A 142 -0.64 -5.75 0.54
CA ALA A 142 -1.06 -4.35 0.68
C ALA A 142 0.11 -3.40 0.43
N LYS A 143 1.28 -3.62 1.05
CA LYS A 143 2.48 -2.79 0.84
C LYS A 143 3.01 -2.83 -0.59
N ALA A 144 2.92 -3.97 -1.27
CA ALA A 144 3.36 -4.08 -2.65
C ALA A 144 2.45 -3.32 -3.62
N ARG A 145 1.14 -3.28 -3.31
CA ARG A 145 0.13 -2.64 -4.15
C ARG A 145 -0.07 -1.15 -3.85
N TRP A 146 0.13 -0.75 -2.59
CA TRP A 146 0.10 0.63 -2.10
C TRP A 146 1.35 0.90 -1.26
N PRO A 147 2.47 1.24 -1.92
CA PRO A 147 3.71 1.54 -1.25
C PRO A 147 3.60 2.84 -0.44
N VAL A 148 3.90 2.78 0.85
CA VAL A 148 3.99 3.96 1.74
C VAL A 148 5.16 4.86 1.36
N GLU A 149 6.27 4.24 0.93
CA GLU A 149 7.45 4.90 0.38
C GLU A 149 7.45 4.68 -1.14
N GLU A 150 7.82 5.70 -1.92
CA GLU A 150 8.06 5.50 -3.35
C GLU A 150 9.14 4.40 -3.50
N PRO A 151 8.91 3.35 -4.30
CA PRO A 151 9.91 2.31 -4.50
C PRO A 151 11.01 2.82 -5.44
N ALA A 152 12.21 2.29 -5.24
CA ALA A 152 13.27 2.45 -6.22
C ALA A 152 12.84 1.85 -7.55
N HIS A 153 13.11 2.56 -8.64
CA HIS A 153 12.65 2.17 -9.97
C HIS A 153 13.67 2.51 -11.05
N ARG A 154 13.57 1.82 -12.19
CA ARG A 154 14.49 2.06 -13.31
C ARG A 154 14.20 3.39 -13.97
N VAL A 155 15.25 4.14 -14.27
CA VAL A 155 15.14 5.35 -15.09
C VAL A 155 15.05 4.92 -16.57
N PRO A 156 14.06 5.43 -17.34
CA PRO A 156 13.83 5.02 -18.73
C PRO A 156 14.82 5.68 -19.72
N MET A 157 16.11 5.74 -19.38
CA MET A 157 17.18 6.22 -20.26
C MET A 157 18.48 5.43 -20.04
N PRO A 158 19.42 5.43 -21.01
CA PRO A 158 20.72 4.82 -20.83
C PRO A 158 21.59 5.64 -19.86
N CYS A 159 22.53 4.98 -19.19
CA CYS A 159 23.53 5.64 -18.36
C CYS A 159 24.38 6.59 -19.21
N PRO A 160 24.49 7.89 -18.87
CA PRO A 160 25.35 8.83 -19.60
C PRO A 160 26.85 8.52 -19.50
N CYS A 161 27.26 7.66 -18.56
CA CYS A 161 28.66 7.26 -18.41
C CYS A 161 29.03 5.98 -19.17
N CYS A 162 28.16 4.97 -19.17
CA CYS A 162 28.46 3.65 -19.75
C CYS A 162 27.47 3.18 -20.80
N GLY A 163 26.42 3.94 -21.12
CA GLY A 163 25.47 3.63 -22.20
C GLY A 163 24.50 2.49 -21.89
N LEU A 164 24.66 1.79 -20.76
CA LEU A 164 23.79 0.68 -20.37
C LEU A 164 22.47 1.18 -19.74
N ARG A 165 21.39 0.42 -19.94
CA ARG A 165 20.07 0.65 -19.30
C ARG A 165 20.01 0.09 -17.88
N SER A 166 20.94 0.55 -17.06
CA SER A 166 21.16 0.08 -15.67
C SER A 166 20.94 1.18 -14.64
N LEU A 167 20.33 2.30 -15.01
CA LEU A 167 20.04 3.38 -14.08
C LEU A 167 18.85 3.04 -13.17
N VAL A 168 19.02 3.28 -11.87
CA VAL A 168 18.02 3.12 -10.82
C VAL A 168 17.90 4.42 -10.04
N TYR A 169 16.67 4.94 -9.95
CA TYR A 169 16.31 6.04 -9.08
C TYR A 169 15.93 5.49 -7.70
N TRP A 170 16.45 6.13 -6.67
CA TRP A 170 16.22 5.83 -5.27
C TRP A 170 15.65 7.09 -4.61
N PRO A 171 14.37 7.08 -4.23
CA PRO A 171 13.74 8.22 -3.59
C PRO A 171 14.29 8.44 -2.16
N PRO A 172 14.18 9.67 -1.63
CA PRO A 172 14.47 9.97 -0.24
C PRO A 172 13.66 9.06 0.69
N ARG A 173 14.29 8.50 1.72
CA ARG A 173 13.61 7.65 2.71
C ARG A 173 13.19 8.44 3.95
N GLU A 174 13.97 9.45 4.32
CA GLU A 174 13.68 10.32 5.45
C GLU A 174 13.51 11.79 5.04
N ALA A 175 12.83 12.57 5.89
CA ALA A 175 12.67 14.00 5.66
C ALA A 175 14.04 14.70 5.72
N GLY A 176 14.46 15.26 4.59
CA GLY A 176 15.77 15.91 4.44
C GLY A 176 16.81 15.06 3.71
N ASP A 177 16.52 13.78 3.41
CA ASP A 177 17.36 12.99 2.50
C ASP A 177 17.27 13.50 1.06
N ALA A 178 18.37 13.35 0.32
CA ALA A 178 18.40 13.61 -1.10
C ALA A 178 17.96 12.39 -1.90
N ALA A 179 17.22 12.62 -2.99
CA ALA A 179 17.03 11.60 -4.00
C ALA A 179 18.39 11.27 -4.64
N LEU A 180 18.59 10.01 -5.01
CA LEU A 180 19.81 9.58 -5.69
C LEU A 180 19.50 8.70 -6.90
N VAL A 181 20.38 8.76 -7.89
CA VAL A 181 20.34 7.88 -9.06
C VAL A 181 21.66 7.12 -9.10
N SER A 182 21.61 5.79 -9.25
CA SER A 182 22.77 4.93 -9.41
C SER A 182 22.75 4.22 -10.75
N CYS A 183 23.92 3.85 -11.26
CA CYS A 183 24.08 2.90 -12.35
C CYS A 183 24.50 1.54 -11.78
N ASP A 184 23.63 0.53 -11.87
CA ASP A 184 23.82 -0.81 -11.29
C ASP A 184 24.73 -1.73 -12.14
N SER A 185 25.37 -1.21 -13.19
CA SER A 185 26.40 -1.94 -13.92
C SER A 185 27.66 -2.05 -13.06
N GLU A 186 28.17 -3.27 -12.88
CA GLU A 186 29.35 -3.58 -12.06
C GLU A 186 30.58 -2.76 -12.47
N ASP A 187 30.75 -2.49 -13.77
CA ASP A 187 31.87 -1.71 -14.30
C ASP A 187 31.70 -0.19 -14.16
N CYS A 188 30.45 0.28 -14.03
CA CYS A 188 30.17 1.73 -14.00
C CYS A 188 29.94 2.25 -12.59
N GLY A 189 29.03 1.65 -11.83
CA GLY A 189 28.72 2.00 -10.43
C GLY A 189 28.41 3.48 -10.14
N ARG A 190 28.14 4.30 -11.17
CA ARG A 190 28.11 5.75 -11.01
C ARG A 190 26.92 6.17 -10.15
N LEU A 191 27.17 7.12 -9.25
CA LEU A 191 26.17 7.66 -8.33
C LEU A 191 25.99 9.16 -8.58
N TRP A 192 24.75 9.60 -8.66
CA TRP A 192 24.33 11.00 -8.70
C TRP A 192 23.48 11.26 -7.46
N VAL A 193 23.90 12.24 -6.66
CA VAL A 193 23.18 12.69 -5.46
C VAL A 193 22.68 14.12 -5.67
N GLU A 194 21.57 14.47 -5.04
CA GLU A 194 21.00 15.81 -5.09
C GLU A 194 20.78 16.28 -6.55
N ASP A 195 21.14 17.53 -6.86
CA ASP A 195 20.94 18.16 -8.17
C ASP A 195 21.91 17.66 -9.25
N ALA A 196 22.86 16.78 -8.91
CA ALA A 196 23.82 16.25 -9.89
C ALA A 196 23.11 15.47 -11.01
N TRP A 197 22.03 14.77 -10.67
CA TRP A 197 21.21 14.06 -11.65
C TRP A 197 20.48 15.04 -12.58
N THR A 198 19.82 16.06 -12.00
CA THR A 198 19.11 17.11 -12.76
C THR A 198 20.02 17.78 -13.78
N ARG A 199 21.21 18.22 -13.35
CA ARG A 199 22.21 18.83 -14.24
C ARG A 199 22.66 17.89 -15.37
N THR A 200 22.78 16.59 -15.07
CA THR A 200 23.15 15.58 -16.08
C THR A 200 22.04 15.42 -17.11
N VAL A 201 20.78 15.35 -16.67
CA VAL A 201 19.61 15.26 -17.55
C VAL A 201 19.49 16.52 -18.41
N GLU A 202 19.68 17.71 -17.84
CA GLU A 202 19.66 18.97 -18.60
C GLU A 202 20.71 18.98 -19.72
N LEU A 203 21.93 18.51 -19.43
CA LEU A 203 22.99 18.38 -20.43
C LEU A 203 22.63 17.37 -21.53
N VAL A 204 22.06 16.22 -21.15
CA VAL A 204 21.61 15.19 -22.11
C VAL A 204 20.46 15.69 -22.98
N LEU A 205 19.49 16.40 -22.39
CA LEU A 205 18.39 17.00 -23.14
C LEU A 205 18.86 18.09 -24.10
N ALA A 206 19.90 18.85 -23.71
CA ALA A 206 20.53 19.85 -24.58
C ALA A 206 21.42 19.23 -25.68
N ARG A 207 21.95 18.01 -25.46
CA ARG A 207 22.87 17.29 -26.33
C ARG A 207 22.54 15.78 -26.37
N PRO A 208 21.47 15.38 -27.05
CA PRO A 208 21.03 13.98 -27.09
C PRO A 208 22.05 13.05 -27.77
N ASP A 209 22.90 13.59 -28.64
CA ASP A 209 24.01 12.92 -29.30
C ASP A 209 25.02 12.28 -28.33
N LEU A 210 25.19 12.86 -27.13
CA LEU A 210 26.11 12.33 -26.11
C LEU A 210 25.70 10.94 -25.60
N VAL A 211 24.41 10.64 -25.58
CA VAL A 211 23.91 9.33 -25.10
C VAL A 211 24.08 8.27 -26.19
N GLU A 212 23.91 8.65 -27.46
CA GLU A 212 24.11 7.75 -28.61
C GLU A 212 25.58 7.38 -28.74
N GLU A 213 26.51 8.35 -28.68
CA GLU A 213 27.96 8.11 -28.74
C GLU A 213 28.45 7.19 -27.60
N VAL A 214 27.89 7.32 -26.40
CA VAL A 214 28.24 6.48 -25.25
C VAL A 214 27.64 5.08 -25.38
N ALA A 215 26.41 4.96 -25.90
CA ALA A 215 25.77 3.67 -26.16
C ALA A 215 26.49 2.87 -27.26
N GLU A 216 26.98 3.54 -28.32
CA GLU A 216 27.79 2.92 -29.37
C GLU A 216 29.11 2.38 -28.83
N ARG A 217 29.80 3.14 -27.97
CA ARG A 217 31.04 2.70 -27.31
C ARG A 217 30.85 1.54 -26.35
N ALA A 218 29.69 1.44 -25.72
CA ALA A 218 29.36 0.35 -24.81
C ALA A 218 29.00 -0.96 -25.52
N SER A 219 28.73 -0.90 -26.82
CA SER A 219 28.35 -2.03 -27.66
C SER A 219 29.50 -2.58 -28.52
N ALA A 220 30.69 -1.95 -28.44
CA ALA A 220 31.90 -2.29 -29.18
C ALA A 220 32.89 -3.07 -28.31
#